data_AF-A0A2V8Q408-F1
#
_entry.id   AF-A0A2V8Q408-F1
#
_cell.length_a   1.000
_cell.length_b   1.000
_cell.length_c   1.000
_cell.angle_alpha   90.00
_cell.angle_beta   90.00
_cell.angle_gamma   90.00
#
_symmetry.space_group_name_H-M   'P 1'
#
loop_
_entity.id
_entity.type
_entity.pdbx_description
1 polymer ?
#
loop_
_entity_poly.entity_id
_entity_poly.type
_entity_poly.pdbx_seq_one_letter_code
_entity_poly.pdbx_strand_id
1 'polypeptide(L)'
;MIPWTRDAVEMFAFHCEVPAGVSELEVTFDDVSQPGTTMSARLARVKWNRLLLYPRGMNSDSVRVATSIKLPGGWKFATALPVGRERRDDVEFKEVSLTELVDSPLIAGANFRQVMLSSAPLLHEMDIVADSPAALEVKPETLLGWQNLVKEANALFGGRHYRSYRFLLTLSDIG
;
A
#
# COMPACT_ATOMS: atom_id res chain seq x y z
N MET A 1 -3.26 24.24 -18.84
CA MET A 1 -2.18 23.24 -18.82
C MET A 1 -0.87 23.98 -18.63
N ILE A 2 -0.07 23.61 -17.62
CA ILE A 2 1.25 24.21 -17.37
C ILE A 2 2.30 23.36 -18.10
N PRO A 3 3.20 23.95 -18.91
CA PRO A 3 4.27 23.20 -19.54
C PRO A 3 5.21 22.57 -18.51
N TRP A 4 5.68 21.35 -18.78
CA TRP A 4 6.64 20.67 -17.92
C TRP A 4 7.69 19.93 -18.75
N THR A 5 8.84 19.68 -18.16
CA THR A 5 9.91 18.85 -18.73
C THR A 5 10.42 17.87 -17.69
N ARG A 6 10.81 16.67 -18.10
CA ARG A 6 11.49 15.72 -17.20
C ARG A 6 12.94 16.17 -17.03
N ASP A 7 13.47 16.04 -15.82
CA ASP A 7 14.89 16.28 -15.57
C ASP A 7 15.75 15.29 -16.36
N ALA A 8 16.84 15.77 -16.94
CA ALA A 8 17.70 14.96 -17.81
C ALA A 8 18.64 14.02 -17.04
N VAL A 9 18.79 14.22 -15.73
CA VAL A 9 19.68 13.45 -14.85
C VAL A 9 18.87 12.68 -13.80
N GLU A 10 17.96 13.36 -13.10
CA GLU A 10 17.07 12.75 -12.12
C GLU A 10 15.77 12.30 -12.78
N MET A 11 15.71 11.07 -13.28
CA MET A 11 14.59 10.58 -14.11
C MET A 11 13.21 10.65 -13.43
N PHE A 12 13.15 10.81 -12.11
CA PHE A 12 11.90 10.96 -11.34
C PHE A 12 11.53 12.41 -11.02
N ALA A 13 12.34 13.39 -11.44
CA ALA A 13 12.06 14.80 -11.26
C ALA A 13 11.43 15.44 -12.51
N PHE A 14 10.55 16.40 -12.26
CA PHE A 14 9.84 17.16 -13.28
C PHE A 14 9.98 18.65 -12.97
N HIS A 15 10.27 19.44 -13.99
CA HIS A 15 10.39 20.89 -13.93
C HIS A 15 9.15 21.51 -14.53
N CYS A 16 8.55 22.46 -13.81
CA CYS A 16 7.49 23.32 -14.33
C CYS A 16 7.60 24.70 -13.67
N GLU A 17 7.19 25.74 -14.38
CA GLU A 17 7.10 27.09 -13.82
C GLU A 17 5.66 27.35 -13.38
N VAL A 18 5.45 27.58 -12.08
CA VAL A 18 4.14 27.87 -11.53
C VAL A 18 3.82 29.35 -11.74
N PRO A 19 2.77 29.71 -12.53
CA PRO A 19 2.44 31.11 -12.76
C PRO A 19 2.05 31.84 -11.48
N ALA A 20 2.30 33.16 -11.44
CA ALA A 20 1.91 33.99 -10.31
C ALA A 20 0.39 33.91 -10.05
N GLY A 21 0.01 33.78 -8.78
CA GLY A 21 -1.38 33.67 -8.36
C GLY A 21 -1.96 32.24 -8.38
N VAL A 22 -1.21 31.24 -8.86
CA VAL A 22 -1.60 29.82 -8.77
C VAL A 22 -1.28 29.28 -7.37
N SER A 23 -2.27 28.70 -6.70
CA SER A 23 -2.16 28.11 -5.37
C SER A 23 -2.26 26.58 -5.35
N GLU A 24 -2.64 25.97 -6.47
CA GLU A 24 -2.87 24.53 -6.59
C GLU A 24 -2.40 24.01 -7.96
N LEU A 25 -1.77 22.84 -7.96
CA LEU A 25 -1.38 22.11 -9.17
C LEU A 25 -2.08 20.76 -9.16
N GLU A 26 -2.92 20.52 -10.17
CA GLU A 26 -3.47 19.21 -10.44
C GLU A 26 -2.53 18.46 -11.40
N VAL A 27 -2.10 17.27 -11.01
CA VAL A 27 -1.20 16.43 -11.81
C VAL A 27 -1.83 15.07 -12.03
N THR A 28 -1.95 14.70 -13.30
CA THR A 28 -2.49 13.40 -13.72
C THR A 28 -1.42 12.67 -14.51
N PHE A 29 -1.13 11.44 -14.11
CA PHE A 29 -0.20 10.55 -14.81
C PHE A 29 -0.62 9.10 -14.61
N ASP A 30 -0.20 8.27 -15.56
CA ASP A 30 -0.35 6.83 -15.47
C ASP A 30 1.00 6.20 -15.13
N ASP A 31 1.04 5.35 -14.11
CA ASP A 31 2.16 4.42 -13.92
C ASP A 31 1.89 3.18 -14.76
N VAL A 32 2.64 3.03 -15.86
CA VAL A 32 2.65 1.79 -16.63
C VAL A 32 3.46 0.78 -15.82
N SER A 33 2.80 0.17 -14.83
CA SER A 33 3.33 -0.91 -14.00
C SER A 33 4.05 -1.93 -14.87
N GLN A 34 5.27 -2.34 -14.53
CA GLN A 34 5.93 -3.44 -15.24
C GLN A 34 5.05 -4.69 -15.13
N PRO A 35 4.49 -5.21 -16.25
CA PRO A 35 3.59 -6.34 -16.23
C PRO A 35 4.21 -7.49 -15.43
N GLY A 36 3.47 -7.99 -14.45
CA GLY A 36 3.90 -9.09 -13.58
C GLY A 36 4.51 -8.71 -12.25
N THR A 37 5.12 -7.53 -12.08
CA THR A 37 5.77 -7.21 -10.79
C THR A 37 4.79 -6.67 -9.74
N THR A 38 3.79 -5.91 -10.17
CA THR A 38 2.95 -5.08 -9.28
C THR A 38 1.46 -5.32 -9.46
N MET A 39 1.02 -5.97 -10.53
CA MET A 39 -0.41 -6.18 -10.79
C MET A 39 -0.66 -7.37 -11.74
N SER A 40 -1.81 -8.00 -11.58
CA SER A 40 -2.46 -8.94 -12.50
C SER A 40 -3.90 -8.48 -12.77
N ALA A 41 -4.67 -9.21 -13.58
CA ALA A 41 -6.09 -8.92 -13.77
C ALA A 41 -6.95 -9.13 -12.51
N ARG A 42 -6.42 -9.76 -11.46
CA ARG A 42 -7.16 -10.17 -10.25
C ARG A 42 -6.60 -9.62 -8.95
N LEU A 43 -5.41 -9.00 -9.01
CA LEU A 43 -4.66 -8.54 -7.85
C LEU A 43 -3.83 -7.30 -8.19
N ALA A 44 -3.68 -6.39 -7.24
CA ALA A 44 -2.78 -5.24 -7.31
C ALA A 44 -1.93 -5.12 -6.04
N ARG A 45 -0.66 -4.73 -6.22
CA ARG A 45 0.31 -4.34 -5.20
C ARG A 45 0.61 -2.85 -5.41
N VAL A 46 0.02 -2.00 -4.57
CA VAL A 46 0.17 -0.56 -4.64
C VAL A 46 1.40 -0.13 -3.86
N LYS A 47 2.37 0.43 -4.58
CA LYS A 47 3.59 1.04 -4.05
C LYS A 47 3.50 2.55 -4.21
N TRP A 48 3.10 3.24 -3.14
CA TRP A 48 2.78 4.67 -3.17
C TRP A 48 3.92 5.54 -3.70
N ASN A 49 5.18 5.17 -3.44
CA ASN A 49 6.35 5.88 -3.94
C ASN A 49 6.45 5.97 -5.48
N ARG A 50 5.65 5.20 -6.22
CA ARG A 50 5.54 5.27 -7.69
C ARG A 50 4.34 6.07 -8.18
N LEU A 51 3.40 6.37 -7.28
CA LEU A 51 2.07 6.90 -7.59
C LEU A 51 1.84 8.28 -6.98
N LEU A 52 2.92 8.99 -6.64
CA LEU A 52 2.86 10.33 -6.10
C LEU A 52 3.96 11.23 -6.66
N LEU A 53 3.68 12.52 -6.62
CA LEU A 53 4.64 13.59 -6.83
C LEU A 53 4.52 14.54 -5.65
N TYR A 54 5.64 15.12 -5.24
CA TYR A 54 5.69 16.10 -4.17
C TYR A 54 6.80 17.13 -4.46
N PRO A 55 6.71 18.36 -3.92
CA PRO A 55 7.71 19.39 -4.20
C PRO A 55 9.11 18.98 -3.74
N ARG A 56 10.10 19.18 -4.61
CA ARG A 56 11.51 18.88 -4.31
C ARG A 56 12.00 19.73 -3.13
N GLY A 57 12.80 19.12 -2.25
CA GLY A 57 13.45 19.81 -1.12
C GLY A 57 12.59 19.89 0.14
N MET A 58 11.39 19.34 0.13
CA MET A 58 10.57 19.19 1.34
C MET A 58 10.98 17.93 2.12
N ASN A 59 10.94 18.01 3.45
CA ASN A 59 11.03 16.83 4.30
C ASN A 59 9.73 16.02 4.17
N SER A 60 9.81 14.73 3.88
CA SER A 60 8.64 13.86 3.71
C SER A 60 7.77 13.76 4.96
N ASP A 61 8.35 13.91 6.16
CA ASP A 61 7.57 13.91 7.41
C ASP A 61 6.69 15.16 7.56
N SER A 62 7.07 16.27 6.91
CA SER A 62 6.31 17.53 6.96
C SER A 62 5.28 17.67 5.84
N VAL A 63 5.30 16.78 4.84
CA VAL A 63 4.30 16.76 3.77
C VAL A 63 3.11 15.93 4.24
N ARG A 64 1.94 16.56 4.34
CA ARG A 64 0.69 15.91 4.70
C ARG A 64 -0.05 15.47 3.44
N VAL A 65 -0.53 14.23 3.42
CA VAL A 65 -1.19 13.65 2.25
C VAL A 65 -2.53 13.07 2.63
N ALA A 66 -3.58 13.52 1.95
CA ALA A 66 -4.89 12.88 1.94
C ALA A 66 -4.98 11.99 0.70
N THR A 67 -5.21 10.70 0.90
CA THR A 67 -5.19 9.70 -0.18
C THR A 67 -6.51 8.95 -0.24
N SER A 68 -6.95 8.66 -1.45
CA SER A 68 -8.09 7.78 -1.72
C SER A 68 -7.77 6.82 -2.86
N ILE A 69 -8.45 5.67 -2.86
CA ILE A 69 -8.42 4.71 -3.97
C ILE A 69 -9.82 4.41 -4.44
N LYS A 70 -9.91 4.04 -5.72
CA LYS A 70 -11.09 3.42 -6.29
C LYS A 70 -10.74 2.01 -6.76
N LEU A 71 -11.38 1.02 -6.17
CA LEU A 71 -11.16 -0.40 -6.43
C LEU A 71 -12.10 -0.90 -7.52
N PRO A 72 -11.73 -1.97 -8.24
CA PRO A 72 -12.70 -2.70 -9.05
C PRO A 72 -13.80 -3.31 -8.17
N GLY A 73 -15.00 -3.43 -8.72
CA GLY A 73 -16.17 -3.91 -7.99
C GLY A 73 -15.95 -5.25 -7.27
N GLY A 74 -16.23 -5.28 -5.97
CA GLY A 74 -16.15 -6.47 -5.12
C GLY A 74 -14.74 -6.86 -4.69
N TRP A 75 -13.71 -6.09 -5.05
CA TRP A 75 -12.36 -6.29 -4.54
C TRP A 75 -12.28 -5.91 -3.06
N LYS A 76 -11.38 -6.59 -2.34
CA LYS A 76 -11.00 -6.22 -0.98
C LYS A 76 -9.55 -5.76 -0.97
N PHE A 77 -9.14 -5.05 0.06
CA PHE A 77 -7.78 -4.55 0.23
C PHE A 77 -7.27 -4.71 1.65
N ALA A 78 -5.96 -4.60 1.82
CA ALA A 78 -5.29 -4.53 3.11
C ALA A 78 -4.11 -3.55 3.06
N THR A 79 -3.95 -2.78 4.13
CA THR A 79 -2.87 -1.80 4.32
C THR A 79 -2.77 -1.44 5.80
N ALA A 80 -1.65 -0.84 6.21
CA ALA A 80 -1.50 -0.22 7.52
C ALA A 80 -2.16 1.17 7.60
N LEU A 81 -2.49 1.79 6.44
CA LEU A 81 -3.12 3.11 6.43
C LEU A 81 -4.45 3.11 7.17
N PRO A 82 -4.69 4.09 8.06
CA PRO A 82 -5.97 4.21 8.74
C PRO A 82 -7.07 4.61 7.76
N VAL A 83 -8.08 3.76 7.60
CA VAL A 83 -9.28 4.09 6.81
C VAL A 83 -10.07 5.22 7.50
N GLY A 84 -10.41 6.24 6.73
CA GLY A 84 -11.28 7.34 7.16
C GLY A 84 -12.74 7.08 6.81
N ARG A 85 -13.01 6.72 5.55
CA ARG A 85 -14.35 6.50 5.01
C ARG A 85 -14.29 5.46 3.89
N GLU A 86 -15.25 4.56 3.86
CA GLU A 86 -15.34 3.50 2.85
C GLU A 86 -16.75 3.47 2.25
N ARG A 87 -16.83 3.48 0.92
CA ARG A 87 -18.08 3.54 0.15
C ARG A 87 -18.02 2.65 -1.08
N ARG A 88 -18.49 1.41 -0.94
CA ARG A 88 -18.46 0.41 -2.01
C ARG A 88 -17.03 0.21 -2.51
N ASP A 89 -16.71 0.86 -3.61
CA ASP A 89 -15.46 0.74 -4.34
C ASP A 89 -14.53 1.94 -4.08
N ASP A 90 -15.01 3.01 -3.44
CA ASP A 90 -14.23 4.20 -3.10
C ASP A 90 -13.80 4.15 -1.62
N VAL A 91 -12.50 4.27 -1.36
CA VAL A 91 -11.91 4.25 -0.02
C VAL A 91 -11.10 5.52 0.17
N GLU A 92 -11.43 6.28 1.21
CA GLU A 92 -10.69 7.46 1.67
C GLU A 92 -9.92 7.10 2.95
N PHE A 93 -8.61 7.34 2.94
CA PHE A 93 -7.77 7.17 4.12
C PHE A 93 -7.71 8.45 4.95
N LYS A 94 -7.37 8.34 6.24
CA LYS A 94 -7.07 9.54 7.04
C LYS A 94 -5.76 10.16 6.53
N GLU A 95 -5.64 11.46 6.73
CA GLU A 95 -4.42 12.18 6.37
C GLU A 95 -3.22 11.67 7.18
N VAL A 96 -2.12 11.37 6.49
CA VAL A 96 -0.85 10.87 7.06
C VAL A 96 0.33 11.70 6.53
N SER A 97 1.54 11.48 7.05
CA SER A 97 2.73 12.06 6.42
C SER A 97 3.05 11.34 5.11
N LEU A 98 3.80 11.98 4.22
CA LEU A 98 4.28 11.33 3.00
C LEU A 98 5.15 10.11 3.33
N THR A 99 5.95 10.17 4.38
CA THR A 99 6.73 9.03 4.88
C THR A 99 5.83 7.86 5.26
N GLU A 100 4.78 8.10 6.06
CA GLU A 100 3.84 7.07 6.50
C GLU A 100 3.05 6.50 5.33
N LEU A 101 2.67 7.33 4.34
CA LEU A 101 2.03 6.86 3.12
C LEU A 101 2.93 5.88 2.36
N VAL A 102 4.19 6.25 2.11
CA VAL A 102 5.15 5.41 1.39
C VAL A 102 5.47 4.11 2.13
N ASP A 103 5.54 4.16 3.46
CA ASP A 103 5.83 3.01 4.32
C ASP A 103 4.62 2.10 4.55
N SER A 104 3.43 2.50 4.10
CA SER A 104 2.19 1.74 4.26
C SER A 104 1.68 1.19 2.91
N PRO A 105 2.34 0.17 2.33
CA PRO A 105 1.90 -0.41 1.07
C PRO A 105 0.48 -0.98 1.17
N LEU A 106 -0.14 -1.18 0.02
CA LEU A 106 -1.49 -1.73 -0.07
C LEU A 106 -1.52 -2.90 -1.05
N ILE A 107 -2.21 -3.98 -0.66
CA ILE A 107 -2.59 -5.06 -1.58
C ILE A 107 -4.10 -5.03 -1.75
N ALA A 108 -4.58 -5.33 -2.95
CA ALA A 108 -6.00 -5.46 -3.24
C ALA A 108 -6.26 -6.55 -4.27
N GLY A 109 -7.42 -7.20 -4.21
CA GLY A 109 -7.78 -8.19 -5.21
C GLY A 109 -9.18 -8.77 -5.05
N ALA A 110 -9.59 -9.50 -6.08
CA ALA A 110 -10.88 -10.19 -6.12
C ALA A 110 -10.94 -11.38 -5.14
N ASN A 111 -9.81 -12.06 -4.93
CA ASN A 111 -9.70 -13.17 -3.99
C ASN A 111 -8.88 -12.69 -2.79
N PHE A 112 -9.53 -12.57 -1.63
CA PHE A 112 -8.93 -12.07 -0.41
C PHE A 112 -9.26 -12.99 0.77
N ARG A 113 -8.25 -13.33 1.56
CA ARG A 113 -8.38 -14.04 2.83
C ARG A 113 -7.54 -13.36 3.89
N GLN A 114 -8.15 -13.11 5.04
CA GLN A 114 -7.44 -12.68 6.23
C GLN A 114 -7.34 -13.85 7.21
N VAL A 115 -6.18 -14.04 7.83
CA VAL A 115 -5.97 -14.98 8.92
C VAL A 115 -5.32 -14.30 10.12
N MET A 116 -5.83 -14.58 11.32
CA MET A 116 -5.27 -14.07 12.56
C MET A 116 -4.07 -14.92 12.99
N LEU A 117 -2.94 -14.28 13.24
CA LEU A 117 -1.70 -14.92 13.69
C LEU A 117 -1.52 -14.80 15.21
N SER A 118 -1.92 -13.68 15.79
CA SER A 118 -1.97 -13.49 17.24
C SER A 118 -2.96 -12.39 17.60
N SER A 119 -3.69 -12.56 18.71
CA SER A 119 -4.52 -11.52 19.32
C SER A 119 -3.87 -10.87 20.55
N ALA A 120 -2.75 -11.41 21.05
CA ALA A 120 -2.09 -10.94 22.26
C ALA A 120 -0.56 -11.12 22.21
N PRO A 121 0.23 -10.17 22.77
CA PRO A 121 -0.22 -8.93 23.41
C PRO A 121 -0.69 -7.85 22.41
N LEU A 122 -0.41 -8.02 21.11
CA LEU A 122 -0.89 -7.15 20.04
C LEU A 122 -1.48 -7.99 18.90
N LEU A 123 -2.39 -7.38 18.14
CA LEU A 123 -2.99 -7.97 16.96
C LEU A 123 -1.93 -8.14 15.85
N HIS A 124 -1.77 -9.37 15.38
CA HIS A 124 -1.00 -9.72 14.19
C HIS A 124 -1.90 -10.51 13.23
N GLU A 125 -1.98 -10.06 11.99
CA GLU A 125 -2.80 -10.66 10.95
C GLU A 125 -1.96 -10.88 9.69
N MET A 126 -2.35 -11.87 8.88
CA MET A 126 -1.86 -12.06 7.52
C MET A 126 -3.03 -11.81 6.57
N ASP A 127 -2.84 -10.85 5.69
CA ASP A 127 -3.77 -10.56 4.60
C ASP A 127 -3.22 -11.15 3.32
N ILE A 128 -4.02 -12.01 2.70
CA ILE A 128 -3.63 -12.78 1.53
C ILE A 128 -4.52 -12.36 0.37
N VAL A 129 -3.90 -11.92 -0.71
CA VAL A 129 -4.55 -11.70 -2.00
C VAL A 129 -3.97 -12.68 -3.01
N ALA A 130 -4.81 -13.29 -3.83
CA ALA A 130 -4.35 -14.23 -4.84
C ALA A 130 -5.07 -14.12 -6.19
N ASP A 131 -4.44 -14.64 -7.24
CA ASP A 131 -5.05 -14.71 -8.58
C ASP A 131 -6.23 -15.69 -8.65
N SER A 132 -6.23 -16.73 -7.80
CA SER A 132 -7.29 -17.73 -7.72
C SER A 132 -7.78 -17.95 -6.28
N PRO A 133 -9.05 -18.37 -6.10
CA PRO A 133 -9.54 -18.77 -4.77
C PRO A 133 -8.77 -19.94 -4.16
N ALA A 134 -8.36 -20.92 -4.98
CA ALA A 134 -7.64 -22.11 -4.51
C ALA A 134 -6.27 -21.76 -3.90
N ALA A 135 -5.61 -20.72 -4.41
CA ALA A 135 -4.35 -20.23 -3.84
C ALA A 135 -4.51 -19.59 -2.44
N LEU A 136 -5.74 -19.25 -2.02
CA LEU A 136 -6.00 -18.76 -0.67
C LEU A 136 -6.05 -19.88 0.37
N GLU A 137 -5.96 -21.15 -0.03
CA GLU A 137 -6.00 -22.26 0.92
C GLU A 137 -4.71 -22.33 1.75
N VAL A 138 -4.89 -22.14 3.06
CA VAL A 138 -3.81 -22.23 4.05
C VAL A 138 -3.97 -23.54 4.80
N LYS A 139 -2.99 -24.43 4.64
CA LYS A 139 -2.98 -25.70 5.39
C LYS A 139 -2.82 -25.43 6.89
N PRO A 140 -3.43 -26.25 7.77
CA PRO A 140 -3.34 -26.06 9.22
C PRO A 140 -1.90 -25.98 9.74
N GLU A 141 -0.99 -26.80 9.21
CA GLU A 141 0.43 -26.81 9.58
C GLU A 141 1.16 -25.51 9.20
N THR A 142 0.80 -24.91 8.06
CA THR A 142 1.37 -23.62 7.62
C THR A 142 0.89 -22.49 8.52
N LEU A 143 -0.40 -22.47 8.86
CA LEU A 143 -0.95 -21.48 9.78
C LEU A 143 -0.28 -21.57 11.16
N LEU A 144 -0.11 -22.79 11.69
CA LEU A 144 0.60 -23.01 12.96
C LEU A 144 2.04 -22.50 12.89
N GLY A 145 2.74 -22.73 11.79
CA GLY A 145 4.08 -22.18 11.55
C GLY A 145 4.13 -20.65 11.62
N TRP A 146 3.19 -19.95 10.97
CA TRP A 146 3.11 -18.49 11.02
C TRP A 146 2.78 -17.95 12.43
N GLN A 147 1.89 -18.63 13.14
CA GLN A 147 1.57 -18.29 14.54
C GLN A 147 2.78 -18.48 15.46
N ASN A 148 3.54 -19.56 15.29
CA ASN A 148 4.78 -19.80 16.02
C ASN A 148 5.85 -18.76 15.70
N LEU A 149 5.99 -18.34 14.43
CA LEU A 149 6.91 -17.26 14.04
C LEU A 149 6.62 -15.97 14.81
N VAL A 150 5.35 -15.56 14.88
CA VAL A 150 4.96 -14.36 15.64
C VAL A 150 5.25 -14.54 17.13
N LYS A 151 4.96 -15.71 17.69
CA LYS A 151 5.24 -16.04 19.10
C LYS A 151 6.73 -15.98 19.42
N GLU A 152 7.57 -16.58 18.59
CA GLU A 152 9.02 -16.66 18.78
C GLU A 152 9.69 -15.31 18.60
N ALA A 153 9.31 -14.55 17.57
CA ALA A 153 9.79 -13.17 17.38
C ALA A 153 9.45 -12.28 18.59
N ASN A 154 8.24 -12.43 19.13
CA ASN A 154 7.81 -11.72 20.33
C ASN A 154 8.63 -12.08 21.57
N ALA A 155 9.03 -13.35 21.72
CA ALA A 155 9.85 -13.81 22.83
C ALA A 155 11.33 -13.38 22.70
N LEU A 156 11.85 -13.36 21.46
CA LEU A 156 13.26 -13.07 21.18
C LEU A 156 13.58 -11.57 21.29
N PHE A 157 12.76 -10.70 20.70
CA PHE A 157 13.11 -9.28 20.56
C PHE A 157 12.54 -8.37 21.65
N GLY A 158 11.42 -8.72 22.26
CA GLY A 158 10.80 -8.00 23.40
C GLY A 158 10.20 -6.61 23.08
N GLY A 159 10.86 -5.79 22.25
CA GLY A 159 10.43 -4.44 21.85
C GLY A 159 9.46 -4.44 20.66
N ARG A 160 8.47 -3.53 20.70
CA ARG A 160 7.50 -3.31 19.61
C ARG A 160 7.25 -1.82 19.44
N HIS A 161 7.34 -1.33 18.20
CA HIS A 161 7.06 0.06 17.84
C HIS A 161 5.87 0.15 16.88
N TYR A 162 4.81 -0.58 17.18
CA TYR A 162 3.56 -0.62 16.40
C TYR A 162 2.36 -0.96 17.31
N ARG A 163 1.14 -0.68 16.84
CA ARG A 163 -0.12 -0.96 17.56
C ARG A 163 -0.80 -2.25 17.11
N SER A 164 -0.57 -2.62 15.86
CA SER A 164 -0.97 -3.87 15.21
C SER A 164 -0.01 -4.13 14.06
N TYR A 165 0.11 -5.37 13.63
CA TYR A 165 0.97 -5.73 12.50
C TYR A 165 0.17 -6.53 11.46
N ARG A 166 0.33 -6.16 10.19
CA ARG A 166 -0.30 -6.84 9.06
C ARG A 166 0.78 -7.34 8.12
N PHE A 167 0.88 -8.65 7.95
CA PHE A 167 1.68 -9.24 6.89
C PHE A 167 0.86 -9.20 5.60
N LEU A 168 1.39 -8.55 4.56
CA LEU A 168 0.76 -8.49 3.25
C LEU A 168 1.37 -9.58 2.37
N LEU A 169 0.58 -10.59 2.02
CA LEU A 169 0.99 -11.70 1.17
C LEU A 169 0.21 -11.69 -0.14
N THR A 170 0.95 -11.79 -1.24
CA THR A 170 0.36 -11.96 -2.57
C THR A 170 0.79 -13.26 -3.21
N LEU A 171 -0.15 -14.00 -3.79
CA LEU A 171 0.09 -15.25 -4.50
C LEU A 171 -0.38 -15.09 -5.94
N SER A 172 0.57 -14.93 -6.86
CA SER A 172 0.28 -14.67 -8.28
C SER A 172 1.13 -15.58 -9.16
N ASP A 173 0.58 -15.95 -10.32
CA ASP A 173 1.33 -16.68 -11.35
C ASP A 173 2.22 -15.73 -12.18
N ILE A 174 2.13 -14.42 -11.93
CA ILE A 174 2.92 -13.39 -12.59
C ILE A 174 3.66 -12.58 -11.50
N GLY A 175 5.00 -12.70 -11.51
CA GLY A 175 5.93 -12.08 -10.55
C GLY A 175 5.72 -12.56 -9.11
#